data_AF-A0A6N7NTK5-F1
#
_entry.id   AF-A0A6N7NTK5-F1
#
_cell.length_a   1.000
_cell.length_b   1.000
_cell.length_c   1.000
_cell.angle_alpha   90.00
_cell.angle_beta   90.00
_cell.angle_gamma   90.00
#
_symmetry.space_group_name_H-M   'P 1'
#
loop_
_entity.id
_entity.type
_entity.pdbx_description
1 polymer ?
#
loop_
_entity_poly.entity_id
_entity_poly.type
_entity_poly.pdbx_seq_one_letter_code
_entity_poly.pdbx_strand_id
1 'polypeptide(L)'
;MDRATSKPDGACPFLAHSTMAIPVDQIVFLLATDCFREVLLSTFPRSDAEAARLAAQRTVSQLVDGGDNYYLCASFSEARIGSTHDAFFDDLRSLGASARLQNHVALVIQALPTPGAATIRACDTITSIASYLFWLESKALCNPITAELVDAIAVIEPLGLQREPPCVDWHAAWTHSQSEQDRYIASLMDGIDDAPVYVFNDVQAFTVRFDFLSLWRARLGEACFGLISKFIATEAHLRLDDRDADAAGHIDQILAAI
;
A
#
# COMPACT_ATOMS: atom_id res chain seq x y z
N MET A 1 14.22 -43.70 40.21
CA MET A 1 13.19 -44.60 39.64
C MET A 1 11.86 -44.02 40.06
N ASP A 2 10.95 -43.55 39.23
CA ASP A 2 10.88 -43.31 37.79
C ASP A 2 9.64 -42.42 37.58
N ARG A 3 9.66 -41.69 36.47
CA ARG A 3 8.57 -41.05 35.69
C ARG A 3 7.12 -41.31 36.19
N ALA A 4 6.21 -40.34 36.18
CA ALA A 4 5.83 -39.58 34.98
C ALA A 4 5.14 -38.25 35.27
N THR A 5 5.63 -37.22 34.59
CA THR A 5 4.94 -35.98 34.26
C THR A 5 3.78 -36.28 33.30
N SER A 6 2.56 -35.87 33.66
CA SER A 6 1.52 -35.57 32.68
C SER A 6 0.99 -34.16 32.92
N LYS A 7 1.02 -33.37 31.86
CA LYS A 7 0.24 -32.15 31.60
C LYS A 7 -0.43 -32.43 30.23
N PRO A 8 -1.35 -31.59 29.74
CA PRO A 8 -2.49 -30.94 30.39
C PRO A 8 -3.76 -31.13 29.54
N ASP A 9 -4.96 -31.14 30.12
CA ASP A 9 -6.20 -30.97 29.34
C ASP A 9 -6.97 -29.79 29.91
N GLY A 10 -7.09 -28.73 29.12
CA GLY A 10 -7.88 -27.55 29.49
C GLY A 10 -7.35 -26.21 29.00
N ALA A 11 -6.76 -26.14 27.81
CA ALA A 11 -6.69 -24.89 27.04
C ALA A 11 -6.30 -25.20 25.60
N CYS A 12 -7.25 -25.09 24.67
CA CYS A 12 -7.10 -24.48 23.34
C CYS A 12 -8.36 -24.71 22.49
N PRO A 13 -8.61 -23.87 21.46
CA PRO A 13 -7.81 -22.74 21.03
C PRO A 13 -8.59 -21.43 20.99
N PHE A 14 -7.82 -20.34 21.01
CA PHE A 14 -8.14 -19.08 20.36
C PHE A 14 -9.09 -19.29 19.18
N LEU A 15 -10.24 -18.62 19.23
CA LEU A 15 -10.95 -18.21 18.04
C LEU A 15 -10.03 -17.28 17.26
N ALA A 16 -9.14 -17.87 16.46
CA ALA A 16 -8.69 -17.24 15.24
C ALA A 16 -9.94 -17.13 14.36
N HIS A 17 -10.72 -16.07 14.57
CA HIS A 17 -11.65 -15.63 13.55
C HIS A 17 -10.79 -15.33 12.33
N SER A 18 -10.90 -16.22 11.34
CA SER A 18 -10.33 -16.06 10.02
C SER A 18 -10.64 -14.65 9.55
N THR A 19 -9.64 -13.78 9.54
CA THR A 19 -9.66 -12.57 8.74
C THR A 19 -9.67 -13.04 7.29
N MET A 20 -10.87 -13.33 6.77
CA MET A 20 -11.13 -13.35 5.33
C MET A 20 -10.84 -11.94 4.86
N ALA A 21 -9.58 -11.66 4.59
CA ALA A 21 -9.21 -10.40 3.98
C ALA A 21 -9.85 -10.42 2.59
N ILE A 22 -10.61 -9.38 2.28
CA ILE A 22 -11.10 -9.06 0.93
C ILE A 22 -10.37 -7.76 0.56
N PRO A 23 -9.02 -7.77 0.47
CA PRO A 23 -8.27 -6.53 0.49
C PRO A 23 -8.60 -5.68 -0.74
N VAL A 24 -8.98 -6.33 -1.85
CA VAL A 24 -9.46 -5.63 -3.04
C VAL A 24 -10.70 -4.79 -2.76
N ASP A 25 -11.74 -5.33 -2.11
CA ASP A 25 -12.96 -4.58 -1.81
C ASP A 25 -12.64 -3.42 -0.85
N GLN A 26 -11.80 -3.67 0.15
CA GLN A 26 -11.37 -2.65 1.10
C GLN A 26 -10.66 -1.48 0.39
N ILE A 27 -9.74 -1.78 -0.52
CA ILE A 27 -9.04 -0.74 -1.31
C ILE A 27 -9.99 -0.06 -2.30
N VAL A 28 -10.91 -0.80 -2.91
CA VAL A 28 -11.97 -0.23 -3.75
C VAL A 28 -12.80 0.78 -2.96
N PHE A 29 -13.23 0.46 -1.73
CA PHE A 29 -13.95 1.42 -0.90
C PHE A 29 -13.10 2.66 -0.59
N LEU A 30 -11.84 2.48 -0.18
CA LEU A 30 -10.95 3.61 0.11
C LEU A 30 -10.67 4.52 -1.09
N LEU A 31 -10.55 3.95 -2.30
CA LEU A 31 -10.33 4.72 -3.53
C LEU A 31 -11.61 5.39 -4.02
N ALA A 32 -12.78 4.87 -3.65
CA ALA A 32 -14.08 5.45 -3.97
C ALA A 32 -14.46 6.62 -3.07
N THR A 33 -13.88 6.74 -1.86
CA THR A 33 -14.14 7.88 -0.95
C THR A 33 -13.36 9.12 -1.35
N ASP A 34 -13.93 10.29 -1.06
CA ASP A 34 -13.29 11.58 -1.28
C ASP A 34 -12.30 11.92 -0.17
N CYS A 35 -12.64 11.65 1.10
CA CYS A 35 -11.81 12.05 2.24
C CYS A 35 -10.44 11.36 2.28
N PHE A 36 -10.35 10.08 1.86
CA PHE A 36 -9.09 9.32 1.92
C PHE A 36 -8.28 9.41 0.64
N ARG A 37 -8.94 9.46 -0.53
CA ARG A 37 -8.28 9.41 -1.85
C ARG A 37 -7.19 10.44 -2.01
N GLU A 38 -7.44 11.69 -1.63
CA GLU A 38 -6.47 12.78 -1.82
C GLU A 38 -5.15 12.52 -1.11
N VAL A 39 -5.20 11.83 0.03
CA VAL A 39 -4.00 11.47 0.78
C VAL A 39 -3.35 10.21 0.20
N LEU A 40 -4.14 9.17 -0.10
CA LEU A 40 -3.63 7.91 -0.67
C LEU A 40 -2.88 8.14 -1.99
N LEU A 41 -3.37 9.07 -2.82
CA LEU A 41 -2.84 9.30 -4.17
C LEU A 41 -2.17 10.67 -4.34
N SER A 42 -1.75 11.30 -3.24
CA SER A 42 -1.17 12.66 -3.24
C SER A 42 0.08 12.84 -4.12
N THR A 43 0.81 11.77 -4.38
CA THR A 43 2.02 11.75 -5.23
C THR A 43 1.76 11.25 -6.65
N PHE A 44 0.49 10.96 -6.99
CA PHE A 44 0.08 10.54 -8.32
C PHE A 44 -0.40 11.71 -9.19
N PRO A 45 -0.19 11.64 -10.52
CA PRO A 45 -0.83 12.57 -11.44
C PRO A 45 -2.34 12.59 -11.23
N ARG A 46 -2.96 13.76 -11.39
CA ARG A 46 -4.41 13.91 -11.23
C ARG A 46 -5.21 12.95 -12.13
N SER A 47 -4.69 12.63 -13.31
CA SER A 47 -5.30 11.65 -14.23
C SER A 47 -5.34 10.24 -13.62
N ASP A 48 -4.28 9.82 -12.93
CA ASP A 48 -4.24 8.53 -12.25
C ASP A 48 -5.23 8.51 -11.07
N ALA A 49 -5.22 9.56 -10.24
CA ALA A 49 -6.15 9.66 -9.12
C ALA A 49 -7.62 9.62 -9.56
N GLU A 50 -7.94 10.26 -10.69
CA GLU A 50 -9.28 10.25 -11.27
C GLU A 50 -9.65 8.90 -11.88
N ALA A 51 -8.71 8.23 -12.57
CA ALA A 51 -8.92 6.89 -13.10
C ALA A 51 -9.19 5.88 -11.96
N ALA A 52 -8.41 5.94 -10.86
CA ALA A 52 -8.63 5.11 -9.68
C ALA A 52 -10.01 5.35 -9.05
N ARG A 53 -10.40 6.62 -8.90
CA ARG A 53 -11.71 7.01 -8.36
C ARG A 53 -12.85 6.43 -9.19
N LEU A 54 -12.82 6.62 -10.51
CA LEU A 54 -13.87 6.15 -11.41
C LEU A 54 -13.96 4.63 -11.47
N ALA A 55 -12.82 3.92 -11.52
CA ALA A 55 -12.77 2.46 -11.46
C ALA A 55 -13.36 1.93 -10.15
N ALA A 56 -12.98 2.54 -9.03
CA ALA A 56 -13.45 2.15 -7.70
C ALA A 56 -14.96 2.37 -7.56
N GLN A 57 -15.48 3.52 -7.99
CA GLN A 57 -16.92 3.81 -7.93
C GLN A 57 -17.76 2.84 -8.75
N ARG A 58 -17.31 2.49 -9.97
CA ARG A 58 -17.98 1.46 -10.79
C ARG A 58 -17.96 0.10 -10.11
N THR A 59 -16.82 -0.26 -9.52
CA THR A 59 -16.65 -1.53 -8.82
C THR A 59 -17.56 -1.60 -7.60
N VAL A 60 -17.64 -0.55 -6.78
CA VAL A 60 -18.57 -0.48 -5.63
C VAL A 60 -20.01 -0.76 -6.05
N SER A 61 -20.49 -0.18 -7.15
CA SER A 61 -21.86 -0.43 -7.64
C SER A 61 -22.10 -1.91 -7.98
N GLN A 62 -21.07 -2.64 -8.41
CA GLN A 62 -21.14 -4.07 -8.70
C GLN A 62 -21.03 -4.93 -7.43
N LEU A 63 -20.24 -4.50 -6.45
CA LEU A 63 -20.03 -5.24 -5.19
C LEU A 63 -21.32 -5.50 -4.42
N VAL A 64 -22.21 -4.51 -4.41
CA VAL A 64 -23.45 -4.57 -3.65
C VAL A 64 -24.64 -5.11 -4.46
N ASP A 65 -24.50 -5.27 -5.79
CA ASP A 65 -25.54 -5.78 -6.71
C ASP A 65 -26.95 -5.20 -6.45
N GLY A 66 -27.02 -3.90 -6.16
CA GLY A 66 -28.28 -3.20 -5.82
C GLY A 66 -28.75 -3.33 -4.37
N GLY A 67 -28.00 -4.03 -3.52
CA GLY A 67 -28.17 -4.07 -2.07
C GLY A 67 -27.75 -2.77 -1.38
N ASP A 68 -28.19 -2.60 -0.13
CA ASP A 68 -27.99 -1.43 0.70
C ASP A 68 -26.91 -1.61 1.78
N ASN A 69 -26.45 -2.85 2.01
CA ASN A 69 -25.43 -3.16 3.01
C ASN A 69 -24.41 -4.16 2.48
N TYR A 70 -23.14 -3.77 2.39
CA TYR A 70 -22.05 -4.60 1.89
C TYR A 70 -21.87 -5.88 2.70
N TYR A 71 -21.93 -5.80 4.02
CA TYR A 71 -21.69 -6.95 4.90
C TYR A 71 -22.82 -7.98 4.89
N LEU A 72 -24.02 -7.57 4.49
CA LEU A 72 -25.19 -8.45 4.41
C LEU A 72 -25.49 -8.93 2.98
N CYS A 73 -25.22 -8.10 1.98
CA CYS A 73 -25.62 -8.35 0.59
C CYS A 73 -24.47 -8.91 -0.27
N ALA A 74 -23.21 -8.64 0.04
CA ALA A 74 -22.10 -9.08 -0.80
C ALA A 74 -21.76 -10.57 -0.62
N SER A 75 -21.38 -11.23 -1.72
CA SER A 75 -20.93 -12.64 -1.71
C SER A 75 -19.45 -12.77 -1.39
N PHE A 76 -19.03 -13.26 -0.23
CA PHE A 76 -17.61 -13.42 0.13
C PHE A 76 -16.89 -14.63 -0.48
N SER A 77 -17.39 -15.17 -1.59
CA SER A 77 -16.74 -16.27 -2.30
C SER A 77 -15.46 -15.83 -3.03
N GLU A 78 -14.45 -16.70 -3.06
CA GLU A 78 -13.19 -16.46 -3.77
C GLU A 78 -13.41 -16.14 -5.26
N ALA A 79 -14.36 -16.81 -5.91
CA ALA A 79 -14.70 -16.56 -7.31
C ALA A 79 -15.19 -15.13 -7.54
N ARG A 80 -16.04 -14.60 -6.66
CA ARG A 80 -16.51 -13.21 -6.73
C ARG A 80 -15.35 -12.25 -6.51
N ILE A 81 -14.54 -12.49 -5.47
CA ILE A 81 -13.39 -11.63 -5.12
C ILE A 81 -12.38 -11.57 -6.27
N GLY A 82 -12.06 -12.72 -6.89
CA GLY A 82 -11.20 -12.78 -8.08
C GLY A 82 -11.80 -12.01 -9.26
N SER A 83 -13.11 -12.16 -9.51
CA SER A 83 -13.79 -11.40 -10.55
C SER A 83 -13.80 -9.89 -10.29
N THR A 84 -13.98 -9.45 -9.04
CA THR A 84 -13.87 -8.04 -8.66
C THR A 84 -12.47 -7.52 -8.94
N HIS A 85 -11.45 -8.26 -8.53
CA HIS A 85 -10.05 -7.90 -8.74
C HIS A 85 -9.76 -7.70 -10.23
N ASP A 86 -10.10 -8.69 -11.06
CA ASP A 86 -9.81 -8.62 -12.49
C ASP A 86 -10.58 -7.47 -13.16
N ALA A 87 -11.87 -7.32 -12.86
CA ALA A 87 -12.70 -6.24 -13.39
C ALA A 87 -12.18 -4.85 -12.98
N PHE A 88 -11.78 -4.68 -11.72
CA PHE A 88 -11.24 -3.42 -11.22
C PHE A 88 -9.93 -3.03 -11.91
N PHE A 89 -9.01 -3.99 -12.10
CA PHE A 89 -7.75 -3.74 -12.81
C PHE A 89 -7.95 -3.53 -14.32
N ASP A 90 -8.92 -4.21 -14.94
CA ASP A 90 -9.33 -3.93 -16.32
C ASP A 90 -9.88 -2.51 -16.46
N ASP A 91 -10.71 -2.06 -15.51
CA ASP A 91 -11.24 -0.70 -15.48
C ASP A 91 -10.13 0.34 -15.32
N LEU A 92 -9.18 0.13 -14.39
CA LEU A 92 -8.00 1.00 -14.23
C LEU A 92 -7.25 1.15 -15.57
N ARG A 93 -6.97 0.04 -16.25
CA ARG A 93 -6.29 0.07 -17.56
C ARG A 93 -7.11 0.80 -18.61
N SER A 94 -8.41 0.54 -18.68
CA SER A 94 -9.31 1.16 -19.67
C SER A 94 -9.43 2.68 -19.50
N LEU A 95 -9.32 3.16 -18.24
CA LEU A 95 -9.36 4.57 -17.87
C LEU A 95 -8.00 5.26 -18.00
N GLY A 96 -6.96 4.54 -18.41
CA GLY A 96 -5.64 5.09 -18.66
C GLY A 96 -4.77 5.25 -17.41
N ALA A 97 -5.06 4.52 -16.33
CA ALA A 97 -4.21 4.51 -15.13
C ALA A 97 -2.80 4.02 -15.48
N SER A 98 -1.78 4.73 -15.01
CA SER A 98 -0.38 4.37 -15.22
C SER A 98 -0.06 2.98 -14.65
N ALA A 99 0.96 2.32 -15.21
CA ALA A 99 1.44 1.04 -14.68
C ALA A 99 1.88 1.18 -13.21
N ARG A 100 2.42 2.34 -12.82
CA ARG A 100 2.81 2.64 -11.45
C ARG A 100 1.61 2.62 -10.51
N LEU A 101 0.51 3.27 -10.87
CA LEU A 101 -0.72 3.24 -10.05
C LEU A 101 -1.26 1.82 -9.91
N GLN A 102 -1.28 1.05 -11.00
CA GLN A 102 -1.70 -0.35 -10.95
C GLN A 102 -0.80 -1.17 -10.00
N ASN A 103 0.52 -1.03 -10.10
CA ASN A 103 1.46 -1.71 -9.21
C ASN A 103 1.30 -1.28 -7.75
N HIS A 104 1.08 0.01 -7.51
CA HIS A 104 0.83 0.55 -6.18
C HIS A 104 -0.40 -0.06 -5.54
N VAL A 105 -1.52 -0.06 -6.26
CA VAL A 105 -2.78 -0.64 -5.76
C VAL A 105 -2.63 -2.14 -5.54
N ALA A 106 -1.97 -2.87 -6.44
CA ALA A 106 -1.68 -4.29 -6.27
C ALA A 106 -0.83 -4.57 -5.03
N LEU A 107 0.22 -3.77 -4.80
CA LEU A 107 1.09 -3.90 -3.63
C LEU A 107 0.31 -3.67 -2.34
N VAL A 108 -0.53 -2.64 -2.28
CA VAL A 108 -1.35 -2.34 -1.10
C VAL A 108 -2.37 -3.46 -0.84
N ILE A 109 -3.05 -3.98 -1.87
CA ILE A 109 -3.96 -5.12 -1.75
C ILE A 109 -3.24 -6.35 -1.16
N GLN A 110 -2.02 -6.64 -1.62
CA GLN A 110 -1.22 -7.76 -1.13
C GLN A 110 -0.68 -7.57 0.29
N ALA A 111 -0.44 -6.31 0.69
CA ALA A 111 0.10 -5.98 2.00
C ALA A 111 -0.95 -5.99 3.12
N LEU A 112 -2.25 -6.06 2.79
CA LEU A 112 -3.33 -5.95 3.77
C LEU A 112 -3.90 -7.32 4.21
N PRO A 113 -4.41 -7.40 5.46
CA PRO A 113 -4.37 -6.37 6.50
C PRO A 113 -2.99 -6.24 7.15
N THR A 114 -2.16 -7.28 7.04
CA THR A 114 -0.84 -7.32 7.66
C THR A 114 0.21 -7.71 6.62
N PRO A 115 1.22 -6.87 6.38
CA PRO A 115 2.24 -7.19 5.40
C PRO A 115 3.09 -8.37 5.85
N GLY A 116 3.46 -9.23 4.90
CA GLY A 116 4.36 -10.34 5.16
C GLY A 116 5.72 -9.87 5.67
N ALA A 117 6.36 -10.66 6.54
CA ALA A 117 7.64 -10.29 7.12
C ALA A 117 8.74 -10.05 6.07
N ALA A 118 8.71 -10.79 4.95
CA ALA A 118 9.61 -10.61 3.82
C ALA A 118 9.39 -9.25 3.14
N THR A 119 8.14 -8.86 2.87
CA THR A 119 7.78 -7.55 2.32
C THR A 119 8.24 -6.41 3.22
N ILE A 120 8.04 -6.54 4.55
CA ILE A 120 8.52 -5.53 5.52
C ILE A 120 10.04 -5.38 5.43
N ARG A 121 10.80 -6.49 5.44
CA ARG A 121 12.26 -6.45 5.35
C ARG A 121 12.75 -5.88 4.02
N ALA A 122 12.04 -6.13 2.92
CA ALA A 122 12.33 -5.52 1.64
C ALA A 122 12.14 -4.00 1.68
N CYS A 123 11.01 -3.52 2.22
CA CYS A 123 10.75 -2.09 2.44
C CYS A 123 11.84 -1.45 3.32
N ASP A 124 12.18 -2.06 4.46
CA ASP A 124 13.20 -1.54 5.38
C ASP A 124 14.58 -1.48 4.71
N THR A 125 14.91 -2.46 3.86
CA THR A 125 16.16 -2.49 3.10
C THR A 125 16.21 -1.38 2.06
N ILE A 126 15.15 -1.23 1.26
CA ILE A 126 14.99 -0.12 0.30
C ILE A 126 15.16 1.22 1.01
N THR A 127 14.48 1.41 2.13
CA THR A 127 14.51 2.65 2.91
C THR A 127 15.87 2.91 3.53
N SER A 128 16.56 1.87 4.00
CA SER A 128 17.93 1.97 4.51
C SER A 128 18.89 2.42 3.41
N ILE A 129 18.84 1.81 2.22
CA ILE A 129 19.69 2.18 1.08
C ILE A 129 19.40 3.60 0.61
N ALA A 130 18.12 3.96 0.47
CA ALA A 130 17.73 5.32 0.10
C ALA A 130 18.25 6.34 1.11
N SER A 131 18.22 6.02 2.41
CA SER A 131 18.77 6.88 3.46
C SER A 131 20.29 7.03 3.33
N TYR A 132 21.02 5.94 3.09
CA TYR A 132 22.47 6.00 2.86
C TYR A 132 22.84 6.81 1.61
N LEU A 133 22.07 6.65 0.54
CA LEU A 133 22.24 7.43 -0.68
C LEU A 133 21.98 8.93 -0.42
N PHE A 134 20.90 9.26 0.29
CA PHE A 134 20.56 10.64 0.64
C PHE A 134 21.66 11.34 1.44
N TRP A 135 22.27 10.63 2.40
CA TRP A 135 23.38 11.15 3.21
C TRP A 135 24.76 10.99 2.56
N LEU A 136 24.82 10.45 1.33
CA LEU A 136 26.06 10.17 0.61
C LEU A 136 27.04 9.28 1.39
N GLU A 137 26.49 8.35 2.19
CA GLU A 137 27.22 7.43 3.08
C GLU A 137 27.85 6.27 2.28
N SER A 138 28.86 6.60 1.47
CA SER A 138 29.52 5.66 0.55
C SER A 138 30.07 4.39 1.20
N LYS A 139 30.46 4.43 2.49
CA LYS A 139 30.96 3.23 3.20
C LYS A 139 29.88 2.19 3.48
N ALA A 140 28.62 2.59 3.50
CA ALA A 140 27.48 1.70 3.71
C ALA A 140 26.96 1.09 2.40
N LEU A 141 27.48 1.51 1.25
CA LEU A 141 27.03 1.14 -0.08
C LEU A 141 28.12 0.35 -0.80
N CYS A 142 27.73 -0.60 -1.64
CA CYS A 142 28.68 -1.40 -2.42
C CYS A 142 29.06 -0.73 -3.74
N ASN A 143 28.11 -0.06 -4.37
CA ASN A 143 28.26 0.62 -5.65
C ASN A 143 28.68 2.09 -5.45
N PRO A 144 29.49 2.63 -6.37
CA PRO A 144 29.91 4.03 -6.30
C PRO A 144 28.73 4.98 -6.52
N ILE A 145 28.70 6.07 -5.76
CA ILE A 145 27.75 7.18 -5.97
C ILE A 145 28.28 8.04 -7.12
N THR A 146 27.53 8.14 -8.21
CA THR A 146 27.90 8.91 -9.40
C THR A 146 27.56 10.39 -9.26
N ALA A 147 28.10 11.24 -10.13
CA ALA A 147 27.78 12.67 -10.14
C ALA A 147 26.29 12.92 -10.39
N GLU A 148 25.66 12.13 -11.26
CA GLU A 148 24.23 12.24 -11.57
C GLU A 148 23.35 11.91 -10.36
N LEU A 149 23.78 10.96 -9.51
CA LEU A 149 23.10 10.66 -8.25
C LEU A 149 23.26 11.82 -7.26
N VAL A 150 24.46 12.41 -7.15
CA VAL A 150 24.69 13.60 -6.30
C VAL A 150 23.80 14.77 -6.73
N ASP A 151 23.72 15.04 -8.04
CA ASP A 151 22.87 16.08 -8.60
C ASP A 151 21.38 15.81 -8.30
N ALA A 152 20.93 14.56 -8.42
CA ALA A 152 19.58 14.18 -8.06
C ALA A 152 19.30 14.39 -6.56
N ILE A 153 20.22 13.99 -5.67
CA ILE A 153 20.10 14.21 -4.22
C ILE A 153 19.98 15.71 -3.90
N ALA A 154 20.77 16.58 -4.53
CA ALA A 154 20.70 18.01 -4.31
C ALA A 154 19.31 18.60 -4.62
N VAL A 155 18.58 18.04 -5.60
CA VAL A 155 17.21 18.48 -5.95
C VAL A 155 16.17 18.08 -4.90
N ILE A 156 16.36 16.92 -4.24
CA ILE A 156 15.41 16.36 -3.26
C ILE A 156 15.79 16.62 -1.80
N GLU A 157 16.99 17.16 -1.53
CA GLU A 157 17.43 17.53 -0.18
C GLU A 157 16.36 18.29 0.61
N PRO A 158 15.67 19.31 0.06
CA PRO A 158 14.65 20.06 0.81
C PRO A 158 13.42 19.24 1.22
N LEU A 159 13.17 18.10 0.56
CA LEU A 159 12.06 17.19 0.89
C LEU A 159 12.42 16.29 2.07
N GLY A 160 13.71 16.02 2.27
CA GLY A 160 14.20 15.11 3.30
C GLY A 160 13.72 13.67 3.12
N LEU A 161 13.78 12.93 4.22
CA LEU A 161 13.30 11.55 4.36
C LEU A 161 11.98 11.51 5.15
N GLN A 162 11.09 12.48 4.98
CA GLN A 162 9.90 12.64 5.86
C GLN A 162 9.10 11.33 5.96
N ARG A 163 8.92 10.86 7.21
CA ARG A 163 8.23 9.60 7.56
C ARG A 163 6.99 9.82 8.43
N GLU A 164 6.65 11.06 8.77
CA GLU A 164 5.54 11.29 9.69
C GLU A 164 4.26 11.52 8.87
N PRO A 165 3.25 10.65 9.02
CA PRO A 165 1.95 10.90 8.41
C PRO A 165 1.35 12.17 9.03
N PRO A 166 0.55 12.92 8.27
CA PRO A 166 -0.09 14.13 8.80
C PRO A 166 -0.97 13.76 10.01
N CYS A 167 -0.86 14.54 11.09
CA CYS A 167 -1.68 14.40 12.29
C CYS A 167 -3.11 14.86 12.00
N VAL A 168 -3.88 14.01 11.32
CA VAL A 168 -5.28 14.22 10.97
C VAL A 168 -6.12 13.20 11.72
N ASP A 169 -7.19 13.67 12.36
CA ASP A 169 -8.21 12.78 12.92
C ASP A 169 -9.08 12.24 11.78
N TRP A 170 -8.65 11.11 11.22
CA TRP A 170 -9.32 10.46 10.09
C TRP A 170 -10.70 9.92 10.42
N HIS A 171 -10.94 9.55 11.68
CA HIS A 171 -12.27 9.17 12.14
C HIS A 171 -13.20 10.39 12.10
N ALA A 172 -12.77 11.55 12.61
CA ALA A 172 -13.55 12.77 12.50
C ALA A 172 -13.74 13.23 11.05
N ALA A 173 -12.72 13.10 10.18
CA ALA A 173 -12.81 13.45 8.77
C ALA A 173 -13.82 12.58 8.02
N TRP A 174 -13.86 11.28 8.32
CA TRP A 174 -14.82 10.32 7.77
C TRP A 174 -16.24 10.60 8.26
N THR A 175 -16.45 10.60 9.59
CA THR A 175 -17.77 10.72 10.22
C THR A 175 -18.46 12.05 9.92
N HIS A 176 -17.70 13.14 9.74
CA HIS A 176 -18.24 14.47 9.47
C HIS A 176 -18.13 14.89 7.99
N SER A 177 -17.78 13.96 7.09
CA SER A 177 -17.64 14.28 5.68
C SER A 177 -18.95 14.83 5.10
N GLN A 178 -18.85 15.94 4.38
CA GLN A 178 -19.97 16.53 3.65
C GLN A 178 -20.09 15.97 2.22
N SER A 179 -19.14 15.12 1.78
CA SER A 179 -19.20 14.50 0.46
C SER A 179 -20.42 13.59 0.34
N GLU A 180 -21.14 13.69 -0.78
CA GLU A 180 -22.22 12.75 -1.12
C GLU A 180 -21.68 11.34 -1.32
N GLN A 181 -20.48 11.23 -1.89
CA GLN A 181 -19.84 9.94 -2.13
C GLN A 181 -19.43 9.27 -0.82
N ASP A 182 -18.84 10.02 0.12
CA ASP A 182 -18.48 9.46 1.43
C ASP A 182 -19.71 9.00 2.20
N ARG A 183 -20.80 9.79 2.19
CA ARG A 183 -22.08 9.40 2.77
C ARG A 183 -22.68 8.16 2.11
N TYR A 184 -22.56 8.03 0.79
CA TYR A 184 -22.99 6.82 0.09
C TYR A 184 -22.18 5.60 0.54
N ILE A 185 -20.84 5.68 0.55
CA ILE A 185 -20.00 4.56 1.00
C ILE A 185 -20.29 4.23 2.47
N ALA A 186 -20.45 5.23 3.35
CA ALA A 186 -20.83 5.02 4.74
C ALA A 186 -22.16 4.27 4.88
N SER A 187 -23.16 4.61 4.05
CA SER A 187 -24.45 3.90 4.08
C SER A 187 -24.32 2.41 3.73
N LEU A 188 -23.36 2.04 2.88
CA LEU A 188 -23.11 0.64 2.55
C LEU A 188 -22.41 -0.12 3.68
N MET A 189 -21.75 0.58 4.61
CA MET A 189 -21.02 -0.01 5.74
C MET A 189 -21.89 -0.18 6.99
N ASP A 190 -23.20 0.09 6.91
CA ASP A 190 -24.13 0.15 8.05
C ASP A 190 -23.90 -0.98 9.07
N GLY A 191 -23.54 -0.58 10.29
CA GLY A 191 -23.23 -1.47 11.41
C GLY A 191 -21.73 -1.71 11.64
N ILE A 192 -20.86 -1.30 10.70
CA ILE A 192 -19.40 -1.34 10.80
C ILE A 192 -18.79 -0.05 10.20
N ASP A 193 -19.32 1.09 10.60
CA ASP A 193 -19.05 2.41 10.01
C ASP A 193 -17.57 2.82 10.03
N ASP A 194 -16.79 2.31 10.99
CA ASP A 194 -15.37 2.62 11.16
C ASP A 194 -14.44 1.76 10.31
N ALA A 195 -14.94 0.74 9.61
CA ALA A 195 -14.10 -0.17 8.82
C ALA A 195 -13.19 0.56 7.81
N PRO A 196 -13.67 1.56 7.03
CA PRO A 196 -12.80 2.33 6.14
C PRO A 196 -11.65 3.04 6.88
N VAL A 197 -11.89 3.58 8.08
CA VAL A 197 -10.87 4.27 8.87
C VAL A 197 -9.77 3.29 9.30
N TYR A 198 -10.14 2.08 9.73
CA TYR A 198 -9.16 1.05 10.12
C TYR A 198 -8.30 0.62 8.94
N VAL A 199 -8.92 0.30 7.80
CA VAL A 199 -8.18 -0.08 6.59
C VAL A 199 -7.27 1.06 6.15
N PHE A 200 -7.75 2.30 6.17
CA PHE A 200 -6.94 3.46 5.80
C PHE A 200 -5.69 3.59 6.69
N ASN A 201 -5.84 3.39 8.00
CA ASN A 201 -4.71 3.39 8.92
C ASN A 201 -3.71 2.26 8.63
N ASP A 202 -4.18 1.06 8.28
CA ASP A 202 -3.31 -0.05 7.89
C ASP A 202 -2.53 0.27 6.60
N VAL A 203 -3.20 0.89 5.60
CA VAL A 203 -2.55 1.35 4.37
C VAL A 203 -1.49 2.40 4.67
N GLN A 204 -1.82 3.44 5.44
CA GLN A 204 -0.84 4.46 5.82
C GLN A 204 0.33 3.88 6.60
N ALA A 205 0.04 3.00 7.57
CA ALA A 205 1.06 2.34 8.36
C ALA A 205 1.99 1.51 7.48
N PHE A 206 1.50 0.96 6.36
CA PHE A 206 2.31 0.26 5.36
C PHE A 206 3.13 1.23 4.48
N THR A 207 2.47 2.18 3.80
CA THR A 207 3.07 3.03 2.75
C THR A 207 4.08 4.04 3.28
N VAL A 208 3.93 4.48 4.54
CA VAL A 208 4.85 5.44 5.19
C VAL A 208 6.31 4.99 5.17
N ARG A 209 6.56 3.68 5.03
CA ARG A 209 7.92 3.12 4.89
C ARG A 209 8.64 3.63 3.66
N PHE A 210 7.92 3.96 2.59
CA PHE A 210 8.49 4.32 1.29
C PHE A 210 7.87 5.57 0.65
N ASP A 211 6.87 6.21 1.25
CA ASP A 211 6.19 7.40 0.70
C ASP A 211 7.14 8.57 0.35
N PHE A 212 8.24 8.72 1.08
CA PHE A 212 9.27 9.72 0.74
C PHE A 212 9.90 9.48 -0.64
N LEU A 213 10.01 8.23 -1.09
CA LEU A 213 10.51 7.92 -2.44
C LEU A 213 9.49 8.34 -3.51
N SER A 214 8.19 8.23 -3.23
CA SER A 214 7.14 8.72 -4.12
C SER A 214 7.19 10.25 -4.26
N LEU A 215 7.50 10.96 -3.16
CA LEU A 215 7.75 12.41 -3.18
C LEU A 215 9.01 12.76 -3.98
N TRP A 216 10.09 12.00 -3.81
CA TRP A 216 11.32 12.19 -4.60
C TRP A 216 11.04 11.99 -6.09
N ARG A 217 10.29 10.96 -6.47
CA ARG A 217 9.87 10.72 -7.85
C ARG A 217 9.08 11.87 -8.41
N ALA A 218 8.07 12.35 -7.68
CA ALA A 218 7.25 13.48 -8.11
C ALA A 218 8.08 14.76 -8.35
N ARG A 219 9.16 14.96 -7.56
CA ARG A 219 10.05 16.12 -7.71
C ARG A 219 11.09 15.96 -8.83
N LEU A 220 11.67 14.78 -8.98
CA LEU A 220 12.74 14.49 -9.94
C LEU A 220 12.22 14.20 -11.35
N GLY A 221 10.98 13.71 -11.45
CA GLY A 221 10.47 13.11 -12.66
C GLY A 221 11.08 11.73 -12.94
N GLU A 222 10.50 11.05 -13.93
CA GLU A 222 10.78 9.65 -14.26
C GLU A 222 12.26 9.36 -14.56
N ALA A 223 12.90 10.18 -15.38
CA ALA A 223 14.25 9.93 -15.84
C ALA A 223 15.28 9.98 -14.70
N CYS A 224 15.22 11.03 -13.88
CA CYS A 224 16.16 11.20 -12.76
C CYS A 224 15.84 10.24 -11.61
N PHE A 225 14.56 10.01 -11.31
CA PHE A 225 14.19 9.01 -10.30
C PHE A 225 14.57 7.60 -10.72
N GLY A 226 14.53 7.27 -12.01
CA GLY A 226 14.97 5.98 -12.53
C GLY A 226 16.43 5.65 -12.19
N LEU A 227 17.31 6.66 -12.08
CA LEU A 227 18.69 6.46 -11.62
C LEU A 227 18.74 6.05 -10.15
N ILE A 228 17.98 6.73 -9.30
CA ILE A 228 17.87 6.42 -7.86
C ILE A 228 17.26 5.04 -7.66
N SER A 229 16.14 4.76 -8.31
CA SER A 229 15.43 3.48 -8.20
C SER A 229 16.32 2.31 -8.62
N LYS A 230 17.02 2.44 -9.76
CA LYS A 230 17.98 1.41 -10.22
C LYS A 230 19.14 1.20 -9.25
N PHE A 231 19.68 2.29 -8.70
CA PHE A 231 20.75 2.20 -7.70
C PHE A 231 20.26 1.45 -6.45
N ILE A 232 19.08 1.81 -5.94
CA ILE A 232 18.46 1.15 -4.78
C ILE A 232 18.22 -0.33 -5.06
N ALA A 233 17.64 -0.69 -6.20
CA ALA A 233 17.41 -2.08 -6.59
C ALA A 233 18.71 -2.88 -6.58
N THR A 234 19.76 -2.35 -7.22
CA THR A 234 21.06 -3.01 -7.32
C THR A 234 21.67 -3.26 -5.93
N GLU A 235 21.68 -2.26 -5.07
CA GLU A 235 22.16 -2.40 -3.69
C GLU A 235 21.30 -3.37 -2.86
N ALA A 236 19.99 -3.36 -3.04
CA ALA A 236 19.06 -4.20 -2.29
C ALA A 236 19.26 -5.68 -2.65
N HIS A 237 19.39 -6.00 -3.93
CA HIS A 237 19.68 -7.35 -4.40
C HIS A 237 21.04 -7.84 -3.91
N LEU A 238 22.09 -7.00 -3.97
CA LEU A 238 23.41 -7.34 -3.39
C LEU A 238 23.35 -7.66 -1.89
N ARG A 239 22.41 -7.06 -1.15
CA ARG A 239 22.25 -7.32 0.29
C ARG A 239 21.39 -8.54 0.61
N LEU A 240 20.38 -8.83 -0.21
CA LEU A 240 19.33 -9.80 0.14
C LEU A 240 19.38 -11.10 -0.66
N ASP A 241 19.86 -11.13 -1.90
CA ASP A 241 19.76 -12.33 -2.77
C ASP A 241 20.34 -13.59 -2.10
N ASP A 242 21.50 -13.46 -1.46
CA ASP A 242 22.19 -14.57 -0.77
C ASP A 242 21.76 -14.74 0.70
N ARG A 243 21.04 -13.78 1.28
CA ARG A 243 20.74 -13.74 2.73
C ARG A 243 19.27 -14.00 3.06
N ASP A 244 18.38 -13.55 2.19
CA ASP A 244 16.93 -13.59 2.34
C ASP A 244 16.26 -13.45 0.95
N ALA A 245 16.29 -14.54 0.18
CA ALA A 245 15.73 -14.58 -1.17
C ALA A 245 14.23 -14.25 -1.21
N ASP A 246 13.49 -14.57 -0.15
CA ASP A 246 12.06 -14.25 -0.04
C ASP A 246 11.86 -12.73 0.00
N ALA A 247 12.64 -12.00 0.82
CA ALA A 247 12.60 -10.55 0.84
C ALA A 247 13.09 -9.94 -0.49
N ALA A 248 14.15 -10.52 -1.08
CA ALA A 248 14.66 -10.07 -2.37
C ALA A 248 13.60 -10.12 -3.48
N GLY A 249 12.75 -11.15 -3.48
CA GLY A 249 11.65 -11.32 -4.44
C GLY A 249 10.61 -10.18 -4.44
N HIS A 250 10.59 -9.33 -3.42
CA HIS A 250 9.67 -8.19 -3.34
C HIS A 250 10.27 -6.84 -3.78
N ILE A 251 11.59 -6.74 -3.98
CA ILE A 251 12.27 -5.45 -4.24
C ILE A 251 11.69 -4.76 -5.47
N ASP A 252 11.70 -5.43 -6.61
CA ASP A 252 11.28 -4.85 -7.89
C ASP A 252 9.79 -4.47 -7.87
N GLN A 253 8.96 -5.29 -7.22
CA GLN A 253 7.54 -5.02 -7.08
C GLN A 253 7.29 -3.74 -6.27
N ILE A 254 8.00 -3.57 -5.15
CA ILE A 254 7.90 -2.37 -4.31
C ILE A 254 8.38 -1.14 -5.09
N LEU A 255 9.53 -1.23 -5.76
CA LEU A 255 10.06 -0.10 -6.53
C LEU A 255 9.21 0.26 -7.75
N ALA A 256 8.49 -0.70 -8.35
CA ALA A 256 7.57 -0.46 -9.45
C ALA A 256 6.25 0.21 -9.00
N ALA A 257 5.95 0.19 -7.70
CA ALA A 257 4.78 0.79 -7.05
C ALA A 257 5.00 2.22 -6.53
N ILE A 258 6.24 2.70 -6.55
CA ILE A 258 6.68 4.02 -6.06
C ILE A 258 6.84 4.99 -7.21
#